data_AF-A0A4R6Z9D8-F1
#
_entry.id   AF-A0A4R6Z9D8-F1
#
_cell.length_a   1.000
_cell.length_b   1.000
_cell.length_c   1.000
_cell.angle_alpha   90.00
_cell.angle_beta   90.00
_cell.angle_gamma   90.00
#
_symmetry.space_group_name_H-M   'P 1'
#
loop_
_entity.id
_entity.type
_entity.pdbx_description
1 polymer ?
#
loop_
_entity_poly.entity_id
_entity_poly.type
_entity_poly.pdbx_seq_one_letter_code
_entity_poly.pdbx_strand_id
1 'polypeptide(L)'
;MAMHAEQRSRRAALLATAALCLAVLAGVALLTHARIQHGARAAELAQLAGVLPPRYYDNDPLGDRIQLRDSEALGSTEALPVLRARRQGQPSALVVDAVAEAGYGGPIRLRIGIDRDGRLIGVRVIEHSETRGWGDAYAAEDWLRQLQGRSLGNPAMRAWAPRRDGGDFDQIASATVTPRAILARVRRVLAAYAQQGDAWFAADAQP
;
A
#
# COMPACT_ATOMS: atom_id res chain seq x y z
N MET A 1 -34.27 -3.95 57.17
CA MET A 1 -33.80 -2.62 56.71
C MET A 1 -32.27 -2.50 56.61
N ALA A 2 -31.48 -2.98 57.59
CA ALA A 2 -30.00 -2.85 57.58
C ALA A 2 -29.30 -3.50 56.36
N MET A 3 -29.74 -4.70 55.95
CA MET A 3 -29.16 -5.42 54.80
C MET A 3 -29.27 -4.66 53.47
N HIS A 4 -30.33 -3.87 53.26
CA HIS A 4 -30.49 -3.05 52.05
C HIS A 4 -29.62 -1.79 52.04
N ALA A 5 -29.23 -1.25 53.21
CA ALA A 5 -28.35 -0.08 53.31
C ALA A 5 -26.89 -0.45 53.02
N GLU A 6 -26.44 -1.60 53.52
CA GLU A 6 -25.09 -2.12 53.25
C GLU A 6 -24.92 -2.55 51.78
N GLN A 7 -25.98 -3.09 51.18
CA GLN A 7 -25.97 -3.43 49.76
C GLN A 7 -25.98 -2.18 48.85
N ARG A 8 -26.56 -1.05 49.30
CA ARG A 8 -26.50 0.24 48.61
C ARG A 8 -25.10 0.87 48.68
N SER A 9 -24.43 0.83 49.83
CA SER A 9 -23.06 1.40 49.97
C SER A 9 -22.03 0.63 49.15
N ARG A 10 -22.11 -0.70 49.10
CA ARG A 10 -21.23 -1.55 48.25
C ARG A 10 -21.43 -1.25 46.76
N ARG A 11 -22.69 -1.08 46.31
CA ARG A 11 -22.99 -0.70 44.92
C ARG A 11 -22.48 0.70 44.58
N ALA A 12 -22.62 1.67 45.49
CA ALA A 12 -22.10 3.01 45.29
C ALA A 12 -20.56 3.04 45.19
N ALA A 13 -19.86 2.28 46.03
CA ALA A 13 -18.41 2.14 45.99
C ALA A 13 -17.92 1.50 44.67
N LEU A 14 -18.59 0.45 44.21
CA LEU A 14 -18.30 -0.19 42.91
C LEU A 14 -18.51 0.79 41.75
N LEU A 15 -19.61 1.54 41.74
CA LEU A 15 -19.90 2.53 40.70
C LEU A 15 -18.88 3.68 40.68
N ALA A 16 -18.51 4.19 41.86
CA ALA A 16 -17.49 5.24 41.99
C ALA A 16 -16.11 4.77 41.49
N THR A 17 -15.75 3.52 41.80
CA THR A 17 -14.49 2.92 41.34
C THR A 17 -14.51 2.72 39.82
N ALA A 18 -15.62 2.20 39.27
CA ALA A 18 -15.78 2.06 37.83
C ALA A 18 -15.72 3.42 37.10
N ALA A 19 -16.36 4.46 37.63
CA ALA A 19 -16.31 5.81 37.09
C ALA A 19 -14.89 6.39 37.11
N LEU A 20 -14.13 6.17 38.19
CA LEU A 20 -12.74 6.58 38.30
C LEU A 20 -11.85 5.86 37.27
N CYS A 21 -12.00 4.55 37.12
CA CYS A 21 -11.27 3.78 36.10
C CYS A 21 -11.58 4.30 34.68
N LEU A 22 -12.86 4.58 34.39
CA LEU A 22 -13.27 5.11 33.09
C LEU A 22 -12.66 6.50 32.83
N ALA A 23 -12.64 7.38 33.84
CA ALA A 23 -12.05 8.71 33.75
C ALA A 23 -10.54 8.66 33.51
N VAL A 24 -9.83 7.76 34.21
CA VAL A 24 -8.39 7.55 34.00
C VAL A 24 -8.10 7.03 32.58
N LEU A 25 -8.86 6.04 32.11
CA LEU A 25 -8.72 5.51 30.74
C LEU A 25 -9.00 6.58 29.68
N ALA A 26 -10.07 7.37 29.86
CA ALA A 26 -10.39 8.47 28.96
C ALA A 26 -9.29 9.55 28.97
N GLY A 27 -8.74 9.89 30.15
CA GLY A 27 -7.63 10.82 30.28
C GLY A 27 -6.37 10.36 29.55
N VAL A 28 -5.98 9.09 29.73
CA VAL A 28 -4.85 8.49 28.99
C VAL A 28 -5.11 8.50 27.48
N ALA A 29 -6.33 8.13 27.06
CA ALA A 29 -6.71 8.14 25.66
C ALA A 29 -6.60 9.53 25.03
N LEU A 30 -7.12 10.58 25.69
CA LEU A 30 -7.05 11.96 25.21
C LEU A 30 -5.60 12.48 25.12
N LEU A 31 -4.75 12.12 26.09
CA LEU A 31 -3.34 12.54 26.13
C LEU A 31 -2.48 11.78 25.10
N THR A 32 -2.82 10.53 24.77
CA THR A 32 -2.02 9.69 23.86
C THR A 32 -2.53 9.66 22.42
N HIS A 33 -3.79 10.05 22.17
CA HIS A 33 -4.41 10.04 20.85
C HIS A 33 -3.53 10.72 19.78
N ALA A 34 -3.05 11.93 20.06
CA ALA A 34 -2.19 12.66 19.13
C ALA A 34 -0.86 11.91 18.85
N ARG A 35 -0.24 11.29 19.86
CA ARG A 35 1.01 10.54 19.67
C ARG A 35 0.80 9.26 18.85
N ILE A 36 -0.31 8.57 19.10
CA ILE A 36 -0.70 7.37 18.35
C ILE A 36 -0.95 7.74 16.88
N GLN A 37 -1.66 8.83 16.62
CA GLN A 37 -1.91 9.30 15.26
C GLN A 37 -0.62 9.70 14.52
N HIS A 38 0.29 10.45 15.17
CA HIS A 38 1.59 10.77 14.57
C HIS A 38 2.42 9.52 14.30
N GLY A 39 2.45 8.56 15.24
CA GLY A 39 3.15 7.30 15.06
C GLY A 39 2.57 6.45 13.93
N ALA A 40 1.25 6.34 13.84
CA ALA A 40 0.56 5.62 12.78
C ALA A 40 0.84 6.24 11.40
N ARG A 41 0.79 7.57 11.31
CA ARG A 41 1.07 8.29 10.06
C ARG A 41 2.52 8.12 9.60
N ALA A 42 3.47 8.21 10.53
CA ALA A 42 4.88 7.98 10.23
C ALA A 42 5.12 6.54 9.74
N ALA A 43 4.44 5.56 10.34
CA ALA A 43 4.50 4.17 9.90
C ALA A 43 3.91 3.98 8.49
N GLU A 44 2.80 4.64 8.17
CA GLU A 44 2.17 4.58 6.84
C GLU A 44 3.09 5.19 5.77
N LEU A 45 3.70 6.36 6.04
CA LEU A 45 4.70 6.95 5.15
C LEU A 45 5.94 6.07 5.00
N ALA A 46 6.38 5.41 6.07
CA ALA A 46 7.50 4.46 6.01
C ALA A 46 7.19 3.25 5.12
N GLN A 47 5.92 2.82 5.02
CA GLN A 47 5.52 1.75 4.09
C GLN A 47 5.59 2.18 2.62
N LEU A 48 5.51 3.49 2.35
CA LEU A 48 5.74 4.06 1.01
C LEU A 48 7.22 4.20 0.68
N ALA A 49 8.13 3.96 1.63
CA ALA A 49 9.56 3.95 1.35
C ALA A 49 9.86 2.90 0.26
N GLY A 50 10.67 3.29 -0.73
CA GLY A 50 11.03 2.46 -1.88
C GLY A 50 10.09 2.57 -3.09
N VAL A 51 8.81 2.92 -2.90
CA VAL A 51 7.88 3.19 -4.01
C VAL A 51 7.63 4.68 -4.21
N LEU A 52 7.77 5.48 -3.15
CA LEU A 52 7.67 6.93 -3.21
C LEU A 52 8.69 7.59 -2.27
N PRO A 53 9.97 7.70 -2.70
CA PRO A 53 10.98 8.43 -1.95
C PRO A 53 10.63 9.93 -1.77
N PRO A 54 11.05 10.57 -0.66
CA PRO A 54 10.72 11.97 -0.37
C PRO A 54 11.09 12.98 -1.45
N ARG A 55 12.09 12.68 -2.31
CA ARG A 55 12.48 13.56 -3.42
C ARG A 55 11.38 13.82 -4.44
N TYR A 56 10.35 12.96 -4.50
CA TYR A 56 9.25 13.10 -5.44
C TYR A 56 8.15 14.02 -4.94
N TYR A 57 8.09 14.39 -3.66
CA TYR A 57 6.95 15.16 -3.15
C TYR A 57 7.30 16.17 -2.07
N ASP A 58 6.51 17.24 -2.02
CA ASP A 58 6.43 18.18 -0.89
C ASP A 58 4.99 18.39 -0.41
N ASN A 59 4.00 17.79 -1.08
CA ASN A 59 2.63 17.68 -0.58
C ASN A 59 2.50 16.55 0.46
N ASP A 60 1.28 16.33 0.94
CA ASP A 60 0.92 15.16 1.74
C ASP A 60 0.28 14.08 0.85
N PRO A 61 1.02 13.03 0.42
CA PRO A 61 0.49 12.04 -0.51
C PRO A 61 -0.60 11.18 0.10
N LEU A 62 -0.59 11.01 1.43
CA LEU A 62 -1.62 10.23 2.12
C LEU A 62 -2.97 10.96 2.12
N GLY A 63 -2.98 12.29 2.14
CA GLY A 63 -4.20 13.10 2.00
C GLY A 63 -4.62 13.34 0.55
N ASP A 64 -3.69 13.26 -0.40
CA ASP A 64 -3.97 13.47 -1.83
C ASP A 64 -4.21 12.14 -2.56
N ARG A 65 -5.37 11.51 -2.29
CA ARG A 65 -5.75 10.19 -2.81
C ARG A 65 -6.99 10.23 -3.71
N ILE A 66 -7.03 9.34 -4.70
CA ILE A 66 -8.22 9.06 -5.51
C ILE A 66 -8.55 7.57 -5.45
N GLN A 67 -9.76 7.20 -5.83
CA GLN A 67 -10.17 5.81 -6.02
C GLN A 67 -10.29 5.51 -7.51
N LEU A 68 -9.50 4.55 -7.99
CA LEU A 68 -9.47 4.16 -9.40
C LEU A 68 -10.18 2.82 -9.58
N ARG A 69 -11.14 2.77 -10.50
CA ARG A 69 -11.81 1.53 -10.91
C ARG A 69 -11.40 1.18 -12.34
N ASP A 70 -10.43 0.29 -12.46
CA ASP A 70 -9.97 -0.27 -13.73
C ASP A 70 -9.53 -1.72 -13.49
N SER A 71 -10.45 -2.67 -13.71
CA SER A 71 -10.19 -4.08 -13.41
C SER A 71 -9.16 -4.70 -14.35
N GLU A 72 -9.04 -4.20 -15.59
CA GLU A 72 -8.06 -4.67 -16.54
C GLU A 72 -6.65 -4.26 -16.10
N ALA A 73 -6.46 -2.98 -15.79
CA ALA A 73 -5.18 -2.43 -15.37
C ALA A 73 -4.79 -2.88 -13.96
N LEU A 74 -5.70 -2.75 -13.00
CA LEU A 74 -5.42 -2.95 -11.59
C LEU A 74 -5.64 -4.37 -11.11
N GLY A 75 -6.45 -5.17 -11.82
CA GLY A 75 -6.70 -6.57 -11.42
C GLY A 75 -7.67 -6.74 -10.27
N SER A 76 -8.45 -5.72 -9.97
CA SER A 76 -9.52 -5.77 -8.98
C SER A 76 -10.80 -5.19 -9.57
N THR A 77 -11.93 -5.82 -9.26
CA THR A 77 -13.25 -5.25 -9.57
C THR A 77 -13.62 -4.11 -8.62
N GLU A 78 -12.99 -4.08 -7.44
CA GLU A 78 -13.10 -3.00 -6.46
C GLU A 78 -12.29 -1.79 -6.90
N ALA A 79 -12.69 -0.60 -6.43
CA ALA A 79 -11.87 0.59 -6.62
C ALA A 79 -10.66 0.50 -5.68
N LEU A 80 -9.46 0.79 -6.20
CA LEU A 80 -8.22 0.78 -5.43
C LEU A 80 -7.67 2.21 -5.30
N PRO A 81 -6.98 2.50 -4.18
CA PRO A 81 -6.43 3.82 -3.96
C PRO A 81 -5.26 4.12 -4.89
N VAL A 82 -5.20 5.37 -5.34
CA VAL A 82 -4.03 5.95 -6.00
C VAL A 82 -3.63 7.19 -5.22
N LEU A 83 -2.42 7.19 -4.65
CA LEU A 83 -1.85 8.35 -3.96
C LEU A 83 -1.13 9.24 -4.97
N ARG A 84 -1.27 10.55 -4.82
CA ARG A 84 -0.68 11.54 -5.72
C ARG A 84 0.43 12.28 -5.00
N ALA A 85 1.62 12.16 -5.55
CA ALA A 85 2.75 12.99 -5.18
C ALA A 85 2.78 14.22 -6.08
N ARG A 86 3.00 15.36 -5.43
CA ARG A 86 3.21 16.64 -6.07
C ARG A 86 4.45 17.28 -5.49
N ARG A 87 5.17 17.99 -6.33
CA ARG A 87 6.33 18.78 -5.93
C ARG A 87 6.15 20.20 -6.45
N GLN A 88 6.21 21.19 -5.57
CA GLN A 88 5.98 22.60 -5.90
C GLN A 88 4.63 22.81 -6.60
N GLY A 89 3.61 22.08 -6.15
CA GLY A 89 2.26 22.09 -6.73
C GLY A 89 2.09 21.32 -8.04
N GLN A 90 3.18 20.82 -8.65
CA GLN A 90 3.13 20.10 -9.92
C GLN A 90 3.05 18.58 -9.72
N PRO A 91 2.28 17.85 -10.56
CA PRO A 91 2.31 16.39 -10.61
C PRO A 91 3.72 15.83 -10.77
N SER A 92 4.13 14.91 -9.90
CA SER A 92 5.50 14.36 -9.91
C SER A 92 5.55 12.84 -9.90
N ALA A 93 4.64 12.17 -9.17
CA ALA A 93 4.56 10.72 -9.12
C ALA A 93 3.18 10.23 -8.66
N LEU A 94 2.87 8.98 -8.96
CA LEU A 94 1.71 8.25 -8.44
C LEU A 94 2.16 7.02 -7.68
N VAL A 95 1.41 6.64 -6.66
CA VAL A 95 1.48 5.31 -6.04
C VAL A 95 0.16 4.62 -6.29
N VAL A 96 0.20 3.53 -7.05
CA VAL A 96 -0.97 2.80 -7.52
C VAL A 96 -0.99 1.43 -6.84
N ASP A 97 -2.07 1.14 -6.12
CA ASP A 97 -2.31 -0.21 -5.60
C ASP A 97 -2.94 -1.08 -6.69
N ALA A 98 -2.50 -2.33 -6.80
CA ALA A 98 -2.93 -3.28 -7.82
C ALA A 98 -2.90 -4.72 -7.30
N VAL A 99 -3.58 -5.64 -7.99
CA VAL A 99 -3.68 -7.06 -7.64
C VAL A 99 -3.20 -7.93 -8.78
N ALA A 100 -2.15 -8.71 -8.55
CA ALA A 100 -1.70 -9.75 -9.46
C ALA A 100 -2.34 -11.09 -9.07
N GLU A 101 -2.82 -11.85 -10.06
CA GLU A 101 -3.34 -13.21 -9.84
C GLU A 101 -2.21 -14.21 -10.09
N ALA A 102 -1.72 -14.87 -9.05
CA ALA A 102 -0.63 -15.84 -9.13
C ALA A 102 -1.10 -17.30 -9.26
N GLY A 103 -2.26 -17.53 -9.89
CA GLY A 103 -2.84 -18.87 -10.00
C GLY A 103 -3.20 -19.45 -8.62
N TYR A 104 -2.68 -20.65 -8.31
CA TYR A 104 -3.01 -21.39 -7.08
C TYR A 104 -2.63 -20.69 -5.76
N GLY A 105 -1.70 -19.72 -5.79
CA GLY A 105 -1.21 -19.02 -4.60
C GLY A 105 -2.12 -17.90 -4.08
N GLY A 106 -3.24 -17.63 -4.75
CA GLY A 106 -4.14 -16.54 -4.41
C GLY A 106 -3.68 -15.17 -4.96
N PRO A 107 -4.40 -14.09 -4.59
CA PRO A 107 -4.08 -12.74 -5.04
C PRO A 107 -2.81 -12.20 -4.36
N ILE A 108 -2.08 -11.37 -5.09
CA ILE A 108 -0.91 -10.65 -4.61
C ILE A 108 -1.20 -9.17 -4.76
N ARG A 109 -1.34 -8.49 -3.62
CA ARG A 109 -1.48 -7.04 -3.62
C ARG A 109 -0.12 -6.39 -3.76
N LEU A 110 -0.04 -5.48 -4.72
CA LEU A 110 1.13 -4.72 -5.10
C LEU A 110 0.87 -3.25 -4.84
N ARG A 111 1.95 -2.54 -4.50
CA ARG A 111 2.02 -1.09 -4.49
C ARG A 111 3.10 -0.65 -5.46
N ILE A 112 2.73 0.18 -6.43
CA ILE A 112 3.55 0.50 -7.60
C ILE A 112 3.76 2.01 -7.66
N GLY A 113 5.01 2.45 -7.53
CA GLY A 113 5.40 3.85 -7.68
C GLY A 113 5.78 4.16 -9.13
N ILE A 114 5.16 5.18 -9.71
CA ILE A 114 5.39 5.61 -11.10
C ILE A 114 5.68 7.11 -11.10
N ASP A 115 6.79 7.53 -11.70
CA ASP A 115 7.10 8.95 -11.86
C ASP A 115 6.30 9.59 -13.01
N ARG A 116 6.41 10.91 -13.15
CA ARG A 116 5.72 11.68 -14.18
C ARG A 116 6.03 11.21 -15.61
N ASP A 117 7.19 10.62 -15.84
CA ASP A 117 7.66 10.16 -17.14
C ASP A 117 7.23 8.71 -17.44
N GLY A 118 6.43 8.10 -16.54
CA GLY A 118 5.98 6.71 -16.69
C GLY A 118 7.06 5.68 -16.40
N ARG A 119 8.08 6.04 -15.61
CA ARG A 119 9.10 5.10 -15.12
C ARG A 119 8.73 4.62 -13.72
N LEU A 120 9.05 3.36 -13.45
CA LEU A 120 8.89 2.78 -12.13
C LEU A 120 9.90 3.39 -11.17
N ILE A 121 9.39 3.98 -10.10
CA ILE A 121 10.18 4.37 -8.93
C ILE A 121 10.51 3.11 -8.13
N GLY A 122 9.53 2.23 -7.97
CA GLY A 122 9.67 0.95 -7.29
C GLY A 122 8.35 0.18 -7.22
N VAL A 123 8.44 -1.09 -6.85
CA VAL A 123 7.30 -1.99 -6.64
C VAL A 123 7.50 -2.69 -5.31
N ARG A 124 6.43 -2.84 -4.53
CA ARG A 124 6.42 -3.62 -3.28
C ARG A 124 5.20 -4.52 -3.23
N VAL A 125 5.34 -5.67 -2.57
CA VAL A 125 4.21 -6.51 -2.20
C VAL A 125 3.71 -6.07 -0.85
N ILE A 126 2.40 -5.82 -0.75
CA ILE A 126 1.74 -5.42 0.50
C ILE A 126 0.97 -6.59 1.13
N GLU A 127 0.52 -7.56 0.34
CA GLU A 127 -0.19 -8.76 0.81
C GLU A 127 -0.03 -9.91 -0.20
N HIS A 128 0.14 -11.14 0.27
CA HIS A 128 0.13 -12.36 -0.56
C HIS A 128 -0.26 -13.58 0.28
N SER A 129 -0.73 -14.65 -0.36
CA SER A 129 -1.16 -15.90 0.32
C SER A 129 -0.32 -17.13 -0.04
N GLU A 130 0.86 -16.94 -0.63
CA GLU A 130 1.69 -18.06 -1.10
C GLU A 130 2.26 -18.95 0.01
N THR A 131 2.12 -20.26 -0.17
CA THR A 131 2.33 -21.26 0.89
C THR A 131 3.76 -21.81 0.97
N ARG A 132 4.62 -21.68 -0.07
CA ARG A 132 6.04 -22.12 -0.04
C ARG A 132 6.92 -21.32 -1.01
N GLY A 133 8.15 -21.00 -0.60
CA GLY A 133 9.26 -20.60 -1.49
C GLY A 133 9.44 -19.09 -1.71
N TRP A 134 8.37 -18.30 -1.81
CA TRP A 134 8.41 -16.84 -1.97
C TRP A 134 8.38 -16.06 -0.65
N GLY A 135 8.09 -16.75 0.46
CA GLY A 135 7.88 -16.15 1.78
C GLY A 135 9.12 -15.57 2.47
N ASP A 136 10.30 -15.61 1.84
CA ASP A 136 11.40 -14.78 2.29
C ASP A 136 11.19 -13.35 1.75
N ALA A 137 10.60 -12.51 2.60
CA ALA A 137 10.30 -11.11 2.28
C ALA A 137 11.53 -10.36 1.74
N TYR A 138 12.74 -10.70 2.21
CA TYR A 138 13.97 -10.05 1.76
C TYR A 138 14.34 -10.45 0.33
N ALA A 139 14.18 -11.72 -0.03
CA ALA A 139 14.43 -12.20 -1.39
C ALA A 139 13.43 -11.62 -2.39
N ALA A 140 12.16 -11.48 -1.99
CA ALA A 140 11.13 -10.83 -2.80
C ALA A 140 11.43 -9.33 -3.00
N GLU A 141 11.81 -8.61 -1.95
CA GLU A 141 12.19 -7.20 -2.04
C GLU A 141 13.44 -6.97 -2.90
N ASP A 142 14.47 -7.81 -2.75
CA ASP A 142 15.67 -7.71 -3.56
C ASP A 142 15.37 -7.95 -5.03
N TRP A 143 14.59 -8.99 -5.33
CA TRP A 143 14.16 -9.28 -6.69
C TRP A 143 13.35 -8.14 -7.30
N LEU A 144 12.50 -7.45 -6.52
CA LEU A 144 11.72 -6.32 -7.02
C LEU A 144 12.57 -5.09 -7.37
N ARG A 145 13.80 -4.97 -6.86
CA ARG A 145 14.69 -3.83 -7.17
C ARG A 145 15.02 -3.72 -8.65
N GLN A 146 15.07 -4.83 -9.38
CA GLN A 146 15.37 -4.82 -10.82
C GLN A 146 14.28 -4.14 -11.68
N LEU A 147 13.08 -3.93 -11.12
CA LEU A 147 11.99 -3.19 -11.77
C LEU A 147 12.18 -1.66 -11.67
N GLN A 148 13.04 -1.17 -10.78
CA GLN A 148 13.28 0.26 -10.65
C GLN A 148 13.88 0.83 -11.94
N GLY A 149 13.36 1.99 -12.37
CA GLY A 149 13.74 2.67 -13.60
C GLY A 149 13.18 2.06 -14.89
N ARG A 150 12.46 0.93 -14.82
CA ARG A 150 11.79 0.33 -15.99
C ARG A 150 10.56 1.14 -16.38
N SER A 151 10.15 1.06 -17.63
CA SER A 151 8.96 1.73 -18.18
C SER A 151 8.28 0.85 -19.22
N LEU A 152 7.12 1.26 -19.73
CA LEU A 152 6.36 0.46 -20.70
C LEU A 152 7.18 0.04 -21.94
N GLY A 153 8.10 0.91 -22.37
CA GLY A 153 9.03 0.66 -23.49
C GLY A 153 10.43 0.16 -23.09
N ASN A 154 10.72 0.04 -21.79
CA ASN A 154 12.02 -0.40 -21.28
C ASN A 154 11.86 -1.38 -20.10
N PRO A 155 12.02 -2.69 -20.31
CA PRO A 155 12.46 -3.31 -21.55
C PRO A 155 11.35 -3.39 -22.61
N ALA A 156 11.67 -3.88 -23.81
CA ALA A 156 10.67 -4.10 -24.86
C ALA A 156 9.51 -4.95 -24.34
N MET A 157 8.30 -4.77 -24.89
CA MET A 157 7.08 -5.40 -24.36
C MET A 157 7.20 -6.93 -24.19
N ARG A 158 7.85 -7.63 -25.13
CA ARG A 158 8.09 -9.08 -25.07
C ARG A 158 9.08 -9.51 -23.97
N ALA A 159 9.90 -8.59 -23.50
CA ALA A 159 10.94 -8.84 -22.51
C ALA A 159 10.48 -8.62 -21.06
N TRP A 160 9.20 -8.25 -20.86
CA TRP A 160 8.51 -8.25 -19.56
C TRP A 160 8.17 -9.65 -19.06
N ALA A 161 9.20 -10.50 -18.95
CA ALA A 161 9.12 -11.87 -18.51
C ALA A 161 10.43 -12.29 -17.80
N PRO A 162 10.41 -13.37 -16.99
CA PRO A 162 11.63 -13.97 -16.48
C PRO A 162 12.58 -14.40 -17.60
N ARG A 163 13.90 -14.41 -17.34
CA ARG A 163 14.94 -14.84 -18.29
C ARG A 163 14.74 -16.26 -18.81
N ARG A 164 14.21 -17.18 -18.00
CA ARG A 164 13.87 -18.55 -18.44
C ARG A 164 12.75 -18.58 -19.49
N ASP A 165 11.96 -17.51 -19.58
CA ASP A 165 10.88 -17.34 -20.57
C ASP A 165 11.30 -16.40 -21.72
N GLY A 166 12.59 -16.06 -21.81
CA GLY A 166 13.12 -15.19 -22.86
C GLY A 166 12.97 -13.69 -22.62
N GLY A 167 12.65 -13.27 -21.38
CA GLY A 167 12.64 -11.85 -21.00
C GLY A 167 13.91 -11.40 -20.27
N ASP A 168 13.85 -10.23 -19.63
CA ASP A 168 15.04 -9.56 -19.06
C ASP A 168 15.20 -9.76 -17.54
N PHE A 169 14.18 -10.28 -16.87
CA PHE A 169 14.09 -10.29 -15.41
C PHE A 169 14.66 -11.56 -14.80
N ASP A 170 15.37 -11.45 -13.68
CA ASP A 170 15.90 -12.59 -12.94
C ASP A 170 14.77 -13.53 -12.50
N GLN A 171 15.07 -14.80 -12.29
CA GLN A 171 14.14 -15.73 -11.67
C GLN A 171 14.45 -15.88 -10.19
N ILE A 172 13.42 -16.08 -9.37
CA ILE A 172 13.58 -16.51 -7.98
C ILE A 172 13.61 -18.04 -7.97
N ALA A 173 14.68 -18.63 -7.42
CA ALA A 173 14.98 -20.06 -7.57
C ALA A 173 13.81 -21.00 -7.17
N SER A 174 12.96 -20.58 -6.24
CA SER A 174 11.84 -21.33 -5.69
C SER A 174 10.46 -20.93 -6.23
N ALA A 175 10.36 -19.97 -7.16
CA ALA A 175 9.07 -19.45 -7.64
C ALA A 175 9.06 -19.09 -9.12
N THR A 176 8.12 -19.69 -9.85
CA THR A 176 8.00 -19.52 -11.31
C THR A 176 6.71 -18.78 -11.70
N VAL A 177 5.65 -18.88 -10.89
CA VAL A 177 4.33 -18.29 -11.20
C VAL A 177 4.25 -16.84 -10.72
N THR A 178 4.71 -16.59 -9.49
CA THR A 178 4.71 -15.29 -8.82
C THR A 178 5.41 -14.19 -9.62
N PRO A 179 6.67 -14.39 -10.08
CA PRO A 179 7.37 -13.35 -10.84
C PRO A 179 6.64 -12.96 -12.12
N ARG A 180 6.06 -13.94 -12.82
CA ARG A 180 5.30 -13.71 -14.06
C ARG A 180 4.04 -12.90 -13.81
N ALA A 181 3.28 -13.25 -12.76
CA ALA A 181 2.06 -12.55 -12.40
C ALA A 181 2.34 -11.07 -12.05
N ILE A 182 3.40 -10.82 -11.28
CA ILE A 182 3.82 -9.46 -10.92
C ILE A 182 4.25 -8.68 -12.15
N LEU A 183 5.14 -9.22 -12.99
CA LEU A 183 5.61 -8.55 -14.21
C LEU A 183 4.45 -8.22 -15.15
N ALA A 184 3.51 -9.16 -15.34
CA ALA A 184 2.33 -8.94 -16.16
C ALA A 184 1.44 -7.84 -15.58
N ARG A 185 1.22 -7.82 -14.25
CA ARG A 185 0.40 -6.78 -13.60
C ARG A 185 1.05 -5.41 -13.69
N VAL A 186 2.33 -5.30 -13.35
CA VAL A 186 3.08 -4.03 -13.41
C VAL A 186 3.05 -3.46 -14.83
N ARG A 187 3.24 -4.30 -15.85
CA ARG A 187 3.14 -3.87 -17.25
C ARG A 187 1.76 -3.33 -17.61
N ARG A 188 0.68 -3.97 -17.14
CA ARG A 188 -0.69 -3.49 -17.38
C ARG A 188 -0.94 -2.13 -16.73
N VAL A 189 -0.45 -1.92 -15.50
CA VAL A 189 -0.55 -0.63 -14.82
C VAL A 189 0.22 0.45 -15.57
N LEU A 190 1.44 0.17 -16.03
CA LEU A 190 2.22 1.10 -16.86
C LEU A 190 1.52 1.43 -18.19
N ALA A 191 0.86 0.45 -18.81
CA ALA A 191 0.09 0.67 -20.03
C ALA A 191 -1.13 1.58 -19.80
N ALA A 192 -1.86 1.38 -18.70
CA ALA A 192 -2.97 2.24 -18.33
C ALA A 192 -2.51 3.65 -17.94
N TYR A 193 -1.40 3.77 -17.20
CA TYR A 193 -0.79 5.06 -16.89
C TYR A 193 -0.41 5.84 -18.15
N ALA A 194 0.20 5.17 -19.15
CA ALA A 194 0.56 5.82 -20.40
C ALA A 194 -0.65 6.39 -21.16
N GLN A 195 -1.85 5.85 -20.95
CA GLN A 195 -3.09 6.31 -21.59
C GLN A 195 -3.84 7.35 -20.75
N GLN A 196 -3.82 7.22 -19.41
CA GLN A 196 -4.74 7.92 -18.51
C GLN A 196 -4.04 8.66 -17.36
N GLY A 197 -2.71 8.66 -17.28
CA GLY A 197 -1.96 9.20 -16.14
C GLY A 197 -2.29 10.67 -15.83
N ASP A 198 -2.49 11.49 -16.86
CA ASP A 198 -2.93 12.88 -16.71
C ASP A 198 -4.30 13.00 -16.03
N ALA A 199 -5.24 12.13 -16.41
CA ALA A 199 -6.56 12.10 -15.81
C ALA A 199 -6.50 11.66 -14.33
N TRP A 200 -5.61 10.73 -13.98
CA TRP A 200 -5.42 10.31 -12.59
C TRP A 200 -4.87 11.47 -11.73
N PHE A 201 -3.96 12.28 -12.27
CA PHE A 201 -3.47 13.47 -11.56
C PHE A 201 -4.51 14.59 -11.42
N ALA A 202 -5.45 14.68 -12.36
CA ALA A 202 -6.46 15.74 -12.42
C ALA A 202 -7.78 15.38 -11.70
N ALA A 203 -8.03 14.09 -11.43
CA ALA A 203 -9.27 13.63 -10.80
C ALA A 203 -9.53 14.27 -9.41
N ASP A 204 -10.78 14.35 -8.99
CA ASP A 204 -11.09 14.93 -7.69
C ASP A 204 -10.57 14.04 -6.55
N ALA A 205 -9.88 14.66 -5.59
CA ALA A 205 -9.43 13.96 -4.39
C ALA A 205 -10.64 13.44 -3.61
N GLN A 206 -10.55 12.24 -3.08
CA GLN A 206 -11.52 11.73 -2.13
C GLN A 206 -10.96 11.85 -0.70
N PRO A 207 -11.78 12.31 0.26
CA PRO A 207 -11.35 12.50 1.64
C PRO A 207 -10.96 11.19 2.34
#